data_AF-A0AB38KFN3-F1
#
_entry.id   AF-A0AB38KFN3-F1
#
_cell.length_a   1.000
_cell.length_b   1.000
_cell.length_c   1.000
_cell.angle_alpha   90.00
_cell.angle_beta   90.00
_cell.angle_gamma   90.00
#
_symmetry.space_group_name_H-M   'P 1'
#
loop_
_entity.id
_entity.type
_entity.pdbx_description
1 polymer ?
#
loop_
_entity_poly.entity_id
_entity_poly.type
_entity_poly.pdbx_seq_one_letter_code
_entity_poly.pdbx_strand_id
1 'polypeptide(L)' 'LSALSRAIKRNKAGLNADNKHIGSFLFLGPTGVGKTQSAKALVKFLFDDEKEMIRFDMSEFMEKHSVSRLLGAPPG' A
#
# COMPACT_ATOMS: atom_id res chain seq x y z
N LEU A 1 -4.85 2.43 14.33
CA LEU A 1 -3.42 2.83 14.42
C LEU A 1 -2.53 1.80 15.12
N SER A 2 -3.00 1.11 16.17
CA SER A 2 -2.22 0.10 16.89
C SER A 2 -1.67 -1.02 16.00
N ALA A 3 -2.48 -1.53 15.06
CA ALA A 3 -2.06 -2.57 14.11
C ALA A 3 -0.89 -2.12 13.20
N LEU A 4 -0.95 -0.88 12.71
CA LEU A 4 0.08 -0.29 11.85
C LEU A 4 1.39 -0.08 12.61
N SER A 5 1.32 0.51 13.81
CA SER A 5 2.49 0.67 14.68
C SER A 5 3.13 -0.69 15.04
N ARG A 6 2.31 -1.71 15.34
CA ARG A 6 2.81 -3.05 15.67
C ARG A 6 3.57 -3.69 14.52
N ALA A 7 3.03 -3.65 13.30
CA ALA A 7 3.68 -4.22 12.12
C ALA A 7 5.05 -3.56 11.86
N ILE A 8 5.11 -2.23 11.92
CA ILE A 8 6.36 -1.48 11.68
C ILE A 8 7.40 -1.77 12.77
N LYS A 9 7.00 -1.81 14.05
CA LYS A 9 7.91 -2.13 15.15
C LYS A 9 8.52 -3.52 15.00
N ARG A 10 7.73 -4.53 14.63
CA ARG A 10 8.27 -5.88 14.38
C ARG A 10 9.25 -5.90 13.22
N ASN A 11 8.93 -5.21 12.13
CA ASN A 11 9.80 -5.15 10.96
C ASN A 11 11.14 -4.47 11.29
N LYS A 12 11.11 -3.31 11.98
CA LYS A 12 12.33 -2.62 12.44
C LYS A 12 13.16 -3.45 13.43
N ALA A 13 12.51 -4.31 14.22
CA ALA A 13 13.18 -5.21 15.16
C ALA A 13 13.72 -6.50 14.51
N GLY A 14 13.58 -6.68 13.19
CA GLY A 14 14.00 -7.91 12.50
C GLY A 14 13.19 -9.15 12.86
N LEU A 15 11.99 -8.97 13.44
CA LEU A 15 11.12 -10.06 13.90
C LEU A 15 10.13 -10.54 12.82
N ASN A 16 10.23 -10.02 11.59
CA ASN A 16 9.46 -10.51 10.45
C ASN A 16 10.26 -11.59 9.72
N ALA A 17 9.57 -12.60 9.20
CA ALA A 17 10.19 -13.59 8.32
C ALA A 17 10.74 -12.91 7.05
N ASP A 18 11.92 -13.34 6.59
CA ASP A 18 12.67 -12.73 5.48
C ASP A 18 11.86 -12.59 4.18
N ASN A 19 10.85 -13.44 3.98
CA ASN A 19 10.03 -13.45 2.77
C ASN A 19 8.66 -12.77 2.93
N LYS A 20 8.49 -11.88 3.92
CA LYS A 20 7.23 -11.14 4.15
C LYS A 20 7.40 -9.63 4.02
N HIS A 21 6.43 -8.99 3.39
CA HIS A 21 6.32 -7.54 3.34
C HIS A 21 6.24 -6.91 4.74
N ILE A 22 6.64 -5.64 4.85
CA ILE A 22 6.65 -4.86 6.10
C ILE A 22 5.27 -4.91 6.81
N GLY A 23 4.19 -4.83 6.04
CA GLY A 23 2.82 -5.03 6.49
C GLY A 23 1.82 -4.97 5.33
N SER A 24 0.65 -5.58 5.52
CA SER A 24 -0.51 -5.46 4.62
C SER A 24 -1.66 -4.83 5.39
N PHE A 25 -2.25 -3.77 4.84
CA PHE A 25 -3.25 -2.97 5.51
C PHE A 25 -4.44 -2.71 4.58
N LEU A 26 -5.64 -2.75 5.14
CA LEU A 26 -6.86 -2.32 4.49
C LEU A 26 -7.45 -1.16 5.30
N PHE A 27 -7.52 0.02 4.68
CA PHE A 27 -8.14 1.19 5.28
C PHE A 27 -9.60 1.27 4.82
N LEU A 28 -10.54 1.11 5.75
CA LEU A 28 -11.98 1.20 5.49
C LEU A 28 -12.59 2.42 6.19
N GLY A 29 -13.63 3.00 5.59
CA GLY A 29 -14.40 4.11 6.15
C GLY A 29 -14.93 5.07 5.08
N PRO A 30 -15.73 6.07 5.47
CA PRO A 30 -16.30 7.07 4.55
C PRO A 30 -15.24 7.89 3.79
N THR A 31 -15.64 8.57 2.73
CA THR A 31 -14.76 9.51 2.01
C THR A 31 -14.36 10.68 2.93
N GLY A 32 -13.15 11.20 2.77
CA GLY A 32 -12.65 12.34 3.54
C GLY A 32 -12.04 12.02 4.91
N VAL A 33 -12.19 10.79 5.44
CA VAL A 33 -11.69 10.43 6.80
C VAL A 33 -10.17 10.21 6.92
N GLY A 34 -9.38 10.55 5.90
CA GLY A 34 -7.91 10.50 5.98
C GLY A 34 -7.25 9.18 5.59
N LYS A 35 -7.94 8.28 4.88
CA LYS A 35 -7.38 6.97 4.45
C LYS A 35 -6.10 7.13 3.61
N THR A 36 -6.17 7.94 2.56
CA THR A 36 -5.04 8.21 1.66
C THR A 36 -3.91 8.96 2.37
N GLN A 37 -4.26 9.89 3.26
CA GLN A 37 -3.31 10.65 4.06
C GLN A 37 -2.54 9.75 5.03
N SER A 38 -3.21 8.75 5.61
CA SER A 38 -2.56 7.74 6.46
C SER A 38 -1.55 6.91 5.66
N ALA A 39 -1.85 6.55 4.42
CA ALA A 39 -0.92 5.84 3.54
C ALA A 39 0.29 6.71 3.17
N LYS A 40 0.08 7.98 2.79
CA LYS A 40 1.15 8.95 2.51
C LYS A 40 2.08 9.17 3.71
N ALA A 41 1.50 9.35 4.89
CA ALA A 41 2.25 9.50 6.13
C ALA A 41 3.06 8.24 6.47
N LEU A 42 2.52 7.05 6.17
CA LEU A 42 3.24 5.79 6.34
C LEU A 42 4.45 5.69 5.40
N VAL A 43 4.28 6.02 4.11
CA VAL A 43 5.38 6.00 3.13
C VAL A 43 6.48 6.97 3.57
N LYS A 44 6.12 8.21 3.89
CA LYS A 44 7.07 9.21 4.40
C LYS A 44 7.81 8.73 5.65
N PHE A 45 7.13 8.01 6.56
CA PHE A 45 7.77 7.47 7.76
C PHE A 45 8.73 6.31 7.49
N LEU A 46 8.45 5.49 6.47
CA LEU A 46 9.25 4.30 6.16
C LEU A 46 10.43 4.60 5.23
N PHE A 47 10.27 5.55 4.31
CA PHE A 47 11.20 5.81 3.21
C PHE A 47 11.70 7.26 3.16
N ASP A 48 11.34 8.10 4.14
CA ASP A 48 11.71 9.52 4.25
C ASP A 48 11.27 10.43 3.08
N ASP A 49 10.60 9.90 2.06
CA ASP A 49 10.00 10.65 0.96
C ASP A 49 8.59 10.10 0.62
N GLU A 50 7.60 10.99 0.48
CA GLU A 50 6.25 10.61 0.05
C GLU A 50 6.22 10.18 -1.43
N LYS A 51 7.18 10.62 -2.25
CA LYS A 51 7.27 10.28 -3.68
C LYS A 51 7.56 8.81 -3.94
N GLU A 52 8.07 8.08 -2.96
CA GLU A 52 8.22 6.62 -3.00
C GLU A 52 6.86 5.89 -2.99
N MET A 53 5.74 6.62 -2.83
CA MET A 53 4.40 6.07 -2.93
C MET A 53 4.04 5.77 -4.38
N ILE A 54 4.06 4.47 -4.74
CA ILE A 54 3.43 3.98 -5.97
C ILE A 54 1.90 4.01 -5.77
N ARG A 55 1.22 4.84 -6.56
CA ARG A 55 -0.24 5.04 -6.46
C ARG A 55 -0.95 4.51 -7.69
N PHE A 56 -1.95 3.67 -7.45
CA PHE A 56 -2.88 3.20 -8.48
C PHE A 56 -4.28 3.70 -8.16
N ASP A 57 -4.98 4.23 -9.15
CA ASP A 57 -6.41 4.52 -9.04
C ASP A 57 -7.20 3.27 -9.42
N MET A 58 -7.80 2.61 -8.43
CA MET A 58 -8.55 1.36 -8.64
C MET A 58 -9.81 1.55 -9.50
N SER A 59 -10.33 2.78 -9.62
CA SER A 59 -11.45 3.06 -10.52
C SER A 59 -11.08 2.90 -11.99
N GLU A 60 -9.79 2.97 -12.34
CA GLU A 60 -9.31 2.72 -13.72
C GLU A 60 -9.31 1.23 -14.10
N PHE A 61 -9.51 0.33 -13.13
CA PHE A 61 -9.38 -1.13 -13.29
C PHE A 61 -10.70 -1.91 -13.14
N MET A 62 -11.85 -1.22 -13.22
CA MET A 62 -13.16 -1.85 -13.00
C MET A 62 -13.60 -2.79 -14.14
N GLU A 63 -13.17 -2.50 -15.37
CA GLU A 63 -13.56 -3.27 -16.56
C GLU A 63 -12.66 -4.51 -16.74
N LYS A 64 -13.22 -5.63 -17.18
CA LYS A 64 -12.46 -6.89 -17.36
C LYS A 64 -11.18 -6.73 -18.19
N HIS A 65 -11.23 -5.90 -19.23
CA HIS A 65 -10.10 -5.66 -20.13
C HIS A 65 -9.07 -4.67 -19.57
N SER A 66 -9.45 -3.85 -18.59
CA SER A 66 -8.58 -2.83 -18.00
C SER A 66 -7.46 -3.44 -17.13
N VAL A 67 -7.62 -4.68 -16.66
CA VAL A 67 -6.60 -5.44 -15.93
C VAL A 67 -5.28 -5.58 -16.71
N SER A 68 -5.34 -5.62 -18.04
CA SER A 68 -4.15 -5.66 -18.91
C SER A 68 -3.24 -4.44 -18.75
N ARG A 69 -3.76 -3.29 -18.30
CA ARG A 69 -2.95 -2.10 -18.01
C ARG A 69 -2.07 -2.27 -16.78
N LEU A 70 -2.46 -3.13 -15.84
CA LEU A 70 -1.69 -3.42 -14.63
C LEU A 70 -0.71 -4.56 -14.83
N LEU A 71 -1.13 -5.62 -15.51
CA LEU A 71 -0.34 -6.85 -15.71
C LEU A 71 0.52 -6.83 -16.99
N GLY A 72 0.25 -5.89 -17.90
CA GLY A 72 0.76 -5.93 -19.26
C GLY A 72 -0.18 -6.68 -20.21
N ALA A 73 -0.05 -6.38 -21.50
CA ALA A 73 -0.74 -7.17 -22.53
C ALA A 73 -0.22 -8.61 -22.50
N PRO A 74 -1.10 -9.62 -22.57
CA PRO A 74 -0.65 -10.99 -22.75
C PRO A 74 0.16 -11.09 -24.06
N PRO A 75 1.16 -11.98 -24.11
CA PRO A 75 1.90 -12.21 -25.34
C PRO A 75 0.97 -12.80 -26.41
N GLY A 76 0.75 -12.07 -27.51
CA GLY A 76 -0.09 -12.48 -28.66
C GLY A 76 -1.33 -11.62 -28.83
#